data_AF-A0A8C9X401-F1
#
_entry.id   AF-A0A8C9X401-F1
#
_cell.length_a   1.000
_cell.length_b   1.000
_cell.length_c   1.000
_cell.angle_alpha   90.00
_cell.angle_beta   90.00
_cell.angle_gamma   90.00
#
_symmetry.space_group_name_H-M   'P 1'
#
loop_
_entity.id
_entity.type
_entity.pdbx_description
1 polymer ?
#
loop_
_entity_poly.entity_id
_entity_poly.type
_entity_poly.pdbx_seq_one_letter_code
_entity_poly.pdbx_strand_id
1 'polypeptide(L)'
;MVLILLVAIPLLVHTTKGGNTGNAGSHYEMLGSCRMVCDPYATSQPGQELTDVSPPPQDYSGKKLKSGLRGPPGIPGPQGARGPPGEPGKPGPQGPPGPGPSGYSPSLYTPKIAFYAGLRKQHEGSEILKFDDVVTNVGNYYEPSTGKFTCPLPGIYFFTYHVLMRGGDGTSMWADLKKNGLVRASAIAQDADQNYDYASNSVILHLDVGDEVCVQLDGGKVHGGNTNKYSTFSGFLIYPD
;
A
#
# COMPACT_ATOMS: atom_id res chain seq x y z
N MET A 1 30.63 21.07 -51.50
CA MET A 1 29.66 20.98 -50.38
C MET A 1 29.63 19.60 -49.70
N VAL A 2 29.80 18.49 -50.41
CA VAL A 2 29.82 17.13 -49.80
C VAL A 2 31.03 16.88 -48.89
N LEU A 3 32.21 17.44 -49.21
CA LEU A 3 33.42 17.28 -48.39
C LEU A 3 33.35 18.02 -47.03
N ILE A 4 32.55 19.08 -46.92
CA ILE A 4 32.42 19.87 -45.67
C ILE A 4 31.58 19.10 -44.65
N LEU A 5 30.57 18.34 -45.09
CA LEU A 5 29.73 17.51 -44.23
C LEU A 5 30.47 16.31 -43.63
N LEU A 6 31.41 15.71 -44.36
CA LEU A 6 32.17 14.55 -43.88
C LEU A 6 33.21 14.89 -42.80
N VAL A 7 33.61 16.17 -42.69
CA VAL A 7 34.56 16.65 -41.67
C VAL A 7 33.83 17.31 -40.48
N ALA A 8 32.67 17.93 -40.71
CA ALA A 8 31.91 18.61 -39.65
C ALA A 8 31.17 17.64 -38.70
N ILE A 9 30.70 16.48 -39.19
CA ILE A 9 29.95 15.52 -38.36
C ILE A 9 30.84 14.82 -37.31
N PRO A 10 32.07 14.36 -37.62
CA PRO A 10 32.96 13.80 -36.60
C PRO A 10 33.41 14.84 -35.55
N LEU A 11 33.53 16.11 -35.93
CA LEU A 11 33.93 17.20 -35.01
C LEU A 11 32.84 17.56 -34.00
N LEU A 12 31.55 17.44 -34.35
CA LEU A 12 30.45 17.63 -33.41
C LEU A 12 30.29 16.49 -32.39
N VAL A 13 30.74 15.28 -32.74
CA VAL A 13 30.63 14.08 -31.88
C VAL A 13 31.75 14.02 -30.84
N HIS A 14 32.85 14.74 -31.03
CA HIS A 14 34.01 14.71 -30.12
C HIS A 14 34.05 15.86 -29.09
N THR A 15 33.09 16.80 -29.10
CA THR A 15 33.09 17.97 -28.21
C THR A 15 32.21 17.86 -26.96
N THR A 16 31.71 16.67 -26.57
CA THR A 16 30.89 16.51 -25.34
C THR A 16 31.57 15.74 -24.21
N LYS A 17 32.91 15.65 -24.20
CA LYS A 17 33.68 15.22 -23.03
C LYS A 17 34.44 16.38 -22.42
N GLY A 18 33.89 16.99 -21.36
CA GLY A 18 34.62 17.94 -20.53
C GLY A 18 33.78 18.58 -19.41
N GLY A 19 33.91 18.03 -18.20
CA GLY A 19 33.55 18.68 -16.93
C GLY A 19 32.09 18.45 -16.49
N ASN A 20 31.76 18.20 -15.22
CA ASN A 20 32.53 18.34 -14.01
C ASN A 20 31.90 17.48 -12.90
N THR A 21 32.75 17.04 -11.99
CA THR A 21 32.47 16.33 -10.75
C THR A 21 31.42 17.03 -9.88
N GLY A 22 30.40 16.28 -9.46
CA GLY A 22 29.41 16.68 -8.47
C GLY A 22 28.89 15.44 -7.76
N ASN A 23 29.48 15.15 -6.60
CA ASN A 23 29.06 14.14 -5.65
C ASN A 23 27.61 14.38 -5.20
N ALA A 24 26.69 13.50 -5.58
CA ALA A 24 25.40 13.34 -4.91
C ALA A 24 24.93 11.90 -5.13
N GLY A 25 25.37 10.99 -4.27
CA GLY A 25 24.69 9.73 -4.10
C GLY A 25 23.27 10.01 -3.60
N SER A 26 22.28 9.88 -4.48
CA SER A 26 20.88 9.84 -4.08
C SER A 26 20.62 8.48 -3.43
N HIS A 27 20.98 8.36 -2.16
CA HIS A 27 20.55 7.29 -1.29
C HIS A 27 19.12 7.60 -0.85
N TYR A 28 18.15 6.89 -1.41
CA TYR A 28 16.76 6.96 -0.95
C TYR A 28 16.54 5.82 0.05
N GLU A 29 16.76 6.11 1.33
CA GLU A 29 16.32 5.23 2.42
C GLU A 29 14.83 5.49 2.67
N MET A 30 13.96 4.63 2.13
CA MET A 30 12.56 4.58 2.52
C MET A 30 12.42 3.73 3.77
N LEU A 31 12.92 4.21 4.91
CA LEU A 31 12.62 3.66 6.24
C LEU A 31 11.40 4.37 6.83
N GLY A 32 10.26 4.21 6.18
CA GLY A 32 8.96 4.65 6.69
C GLY A 32 8.05 3.44 6.89
N SER A 33 7.64 3.16 8.12
CA SER A 33 6.54 2.22 8.37
C SER A 33 5.24 2.88 7.95
N CYS A 34 4.61 2.39 6.88
CA CYS A 34 3.29 2.85 6.45
C CYS A 34 2.25 2.39 7.50
N ARG A 35 1.68 3.32 8.29
CA ARG A 35 0.55 3.03 9.18
C ARG A 35 -0.72 3.59 8.55
N MET A 36 -1.67 2.71 8.29
CA MET A 36 -3.05 3.10 7.97
C MET A 36 -3.66 3.74 9.22
N VAL A 37 -3.84 5.06 9.20
CA VAL A 37 -4.66 5.75 10.20
C VAL A 37 -6.08 5.75 9.66
N CYS A 38 -6.91 4.83 10.15
CA CYS A 38 -8.35 4.94 9.98
C CYS A 38 -8.86 5.90 11.06
N ASP A 39 -9.13 7.16 10.70
CA ASP A 39 -9.94 8.06 11.53
C ASP A 39 -11.42 7.80 11.24
N PRO A 40 -12.22 7.28 12.19
CA PRO A 40 -13.66 7.36 12.10
C PRO A 40 -14.09 8.76 12.56
N TYR A 41 -14.55 9.58 11.61
CA TYR A 41 -15.32 10.78 11.93
C TYR A 41 -16.61 10.40 12.66
N ALA A 42 -16.73 10.75 13.94
CA ALA A 42 -18.00 11.15 14.57
C ALA A 42 -17.80 11.81 15.96
N THR A 43 -18.03 13.13 15.97
CA THR A 43 -18.84 13.89 16.95
C THR A 43 -18.51 13.82 18.46
N SER A 44 -17.99 14.92 19.01
CA SER A 44 -18.70 15.86 19.91
C SER A 44 -17.71 16.58 20.86
N GLN A 45 -17.83 17.90 20.91
CA GLN A 45 -16.98 18.83 21.68
C GLN A 45 -17.23 18.70 23.21
N PRO A 46 -16.21 18.85 24.07
CA PRO A 46 -16.41 19.09 25.48
C PRO A 46 -16.20 20.57 25.82
N GLY A 47 -17.24 21.22 26.36
CA GLY A 47 -17.10 22.57 26.90
C GLY A 47 -18.42 23.26 27.19
N GLN A 48 -19.09 22.90 28.28
CA GLN A 48 -19.87 23.87 29.05
C GLN A 48 -20.07 23.41 30.50
N GLU A 49 -19.64 24.28 31.41
CA GLU A 49 -19.73 24.23 32.86
C GLU A 49 -21.16 24.06 33.38
N LEU A 50 -21.30 23.35 34.49
CA LEU A 50 -22.41 23.52 35.42
C LEU A 50 -21.83 24.01 36.76
N THR A 51 -21.99 25.30 37.03
CA THR A 51 -21.63 25.95 38.30
C THR A 51 -22.76 25.81 39.31
N ASP A 52 -22.42 25.37 40.51
CA ASP A 52 -23.31 25.25 41.68
C ASP A 52 -23.34 26.56 42.48
N VAL A 53 -24.52 27.03 42.89
CA VAL A 53 -24.72 28.31 43.61
C VAL A 53 -25.65 28.14 44.83
N SER A 54 -25.03 28.16 46.01
CA SER A 54 -25.43 28.81 47.29
C SER A 54 -26.59 28.27 48.18
N PRO A 55 -26.55 28.56 49.52
CA PRO A 55 -27.15 27.76 50.59
C PRO A 55 -28.36 28.42 51.33
N PRO A 56 -29.03 27.73 52.27
CA PRO A 56 -29.95 28.38 53.23
C PRO A 56 -29.58 28.18 54.73
N PRO A 57 -30.25 28.90 55.67
CA PRO A 57 -29.63 29.56 56.83
C PRO A 57 -29.87 28.92 58.22
N GLN A 58 -29.26 29.54 59.24
CA GLN A 58 -29.22 29.20 60.67
C GLN A 58 -30.57 29.35 61.41
N ASP A 59 -30.79 28.51 62.43
CA ASP A 59 -31.83 28.68 63.45
C ASP A 59 -31.26 28.63 64.88
N TYR A 60 -31.98 29.34 65.76
CA TYR A 60 -31.57 29.98 67.00
C TYR A 60 -31.34 29.04 68.20
N SER A 61 -30.33 29.40 69.00
CA SER A 61 -30.07 28.84 70.33
C SER A 61 -31.02 29.37 71.42
N GLY A 62 -31.56 28.46 72.23
CA GLY A 62 -32.31 28.75 73.46
C GLY A 62 -31.68 28.15 74.73
N LYS A 63 -31.16 29.04 75.59
CA LYS A 63 -31.13 29.06 77.08
C LYS A 63 -30.52 27.91 77.94
N LYS A 64 -29.58 28.39 78.79
CA LYS A 64 -29.25 28.03 80.22
C LYS A 64 -28.48 26.70 80.42
N LEU A 65 -27.53 26.52 81.35
CA LEU A 65 -27.22 27.17 82.64
C LEU A 65 -25.73 26.97 82.99
N LYS A 66 -25.19 27.86 83.85
CA LYS A 66 -23.80 27.92 84.34
C LYS A 66 -23.37 26.67 85.13
N SER A 67 -22.17 26.15 84.88
CA SER A 67 -21.36 25.40 85.85
C SER A 67 -19.88 25.82 85.74
N GLY A 68 -19.16 25.71 86.86
CA GLY A 68 -17.99 26.54 87.20
C GLY A 68 -16.77 26.47 86.28
N LEU A 69 -15.92 27.49 86.41
CA LEU A 69 -14.67 27.67 85.67
C LEU A 69 -13.78 26.42 85.80
N ARG A 70 -13.74 25.61 84.74
CA ARG A 70 -12.78 24.51 84.57
C ARG A 70 -11.40 25.11 84.37
N GLY A 71 -10.40 24.63 85.11
CA GLY A 71 -9.01 25.06 84.96
C GLY A 71 -8.53 24.95 83.50
N PRO A 72 -7.51 25.72 83.09
CA PRO A 72 -7.01 25.69 81.72
C PRO A 72 -6.68 24.24 81.32
N PRO A 73 -7.09 23.79 80.13
CA PRO A 73 -6.73 22.47 79.63
C PRO A 73 -5.21 22.27 79.71
N GLY A 74 -4.79 21.12 80.23
CA GLY A 74 -3.38 20.74 80.25
C GLY A 74 -2.80 20.78 78.84
N ILE A 75 -1.52 21.12 78.73
CA ILE A 75 -0.79 21.20 77.47
C ILE A 75 -1.02 19.89 76.68
N PRO A 76 -1.48 19.95 75.41
CA PRO A 76 -1.62 18.75 74.59
C PRO A 76 -0.32 17.96 74.60
N GLY A 77 -0.41 16.66 74.84
CA GLY A 77 0.76 15.78 74.83
C GLY A 77 1.51 15.87 73.50
N PRO A 78 2.82 15.58 73.48
CA PRO A 78 3.58 15.58 72.23
C PRO A 78 2.93 14.62 71.23
N GLN A 79 2.85 15.05 69.97
CA GLN A 79 2.29 14.23 68.90
C GLN A 79 3.05 12.90 68.85
N GLY A 80 2.29 11.79 68.86
CA GLY A 80 2.87 10.45 68.80
C GLY A 80 3.75 10.29 67.56
N ALA A 81 4.81 9.49 67.69
CA ALA A 81 5.71 9.22 66.57
C ALA A 81 4.93 8.72 65.35
N ARG A 82 5.28 9.21 64.16
CA ARG A 82 4.70 8.73 62.90
C ARG A 82 4.86 7.22 62.82
N GLY A 83 3.77 6.51 62.54
CA GLY A 83 3.79 5.06 62.37
C GLY A 83 4.77 4.65 61.26
N PRO A 84 5.29 3.41 61.31
CA PRO A 84 6.20 2.92 60.29
C PRO A 84 5.52 2.97 58.90
N PRO A 85 6.29 3.17 57.81
CA PRO A 85 5.78 3.03 56.45
C PRO A 85 5.07 1.69 56.27
N GLY A 86 3.95 1.69 55.53
CA GLY A 86 3.24 0.46 55.21
C GLY A 86 4.11 -0.50 54.40
N GLU A 87 3.88 -1.81 54.54
CA GLU A 87 4.62 -2.80 53.78
C GLU A 87 4.40 -2.61 52.26
N PRO A 88 5.43 -2.87 51.43
CA PRO A 88 5.27 -2.86 49.98
C PRO A 88 4.11 -3.75 49.53
N GLY A 89 3.35 -3.28 48.54
CA GLY A 89 2.28 -4.06 47.93
C GLY A 89 2.82 -5.37 47.34
N LYS A 90 1.99 -6.42 47.34
CA LYS A 90 2.36 -7.69 46.72
C LYS A 90 2.66 -7.47 45.23
N PRO A 91 3.65 -8.20 44.66
CA PRO A 91 3.88 -8.18 43.22
C PRO A 91 2.59 -8.45 42.44
N GLY A 92 2.43 -7.76 41.30
CA GLY A 92 1.31 -8.02 40.39
C GLY A 92 1.33 -9.46 39.88
N PRO A 93 0.17 -9.99 39.44
CA PRO A 93 0.12 -11.31 38.82
C PRO A 93 1.07 -11.35 37.62
N GLN A 94 1.68 -12.51 37.40
CA GLN A 94 2.50 -12.75 36.22
C GLN A 94 1.65 -12.47 34.96
N GLY A 95 2.22 -11.73 34.01
CA GLY A 95 1.57 -11.54 32.71
C GLY A 95 1.32 -12.88 32.01
N PRO A 96 0.37 -12.94 31.06
CA PRO A 96 0.14 -14.15 30.29
C PRO A 96 1.44 -14.65 29.66
N PRO A 97 1.63 -15.98 29.54
CA PRO A 97 2.79 -16.53 28.85
C PRO A 97 2.92 -15.89 27.47
N GLY A 98 4.10 -15.34 27.17
CA GLY A 98 4.42 -14.94 25.81
C GLY A 98 4.27 -16.15 24.87
N PRO A 99 3.98 -15.93 23.57
CA PRO A 99 3.91 -17.03 22.62
C PRO A 99 5.20 -17.85 22.72
N GLY A 100 5.07 -19.09 23.20
CA GLY A 100 6.21 -19.96 23.42
C GLY A 100 6.90 -20.32 22.10
N PRO A 101 8.03 -21.05 22.16
CA PRO A 101 8.71 -21.56 20.96
C PRO A 101 7.84 -22.53 20.13
N SER A 102 6.68 -22.93 20.65
CA SER A 102 5.61 -23.69 19.98
C SER A 102 4.44 -22.82 19.49
N GLY A 103 4.63 -21.49 19.41
CA GLY A 103 3.70 -20.53 18.81
C GLY A 103 3.62 -20.57 17.27
N TYR A 104 4.29 -21.52 16.63
CA TYR A 104 3.85 -21.96 15.30
C TYR A 104 2.56 -22.77 15.48
N SER A 105 1.43 -22.07 15.58
CA SER A 105 0.25 -22.54 14.83
C SER A 105 0.77 -22.91 13.44
N PRO A 106 0.34 -24.02 12.80
CA PRO A 106 0.60 -24.17 11.38
C PRO A 106 0.02 -22.90 10.77
N SER A 107 0.90 -21.99 10.36
CA SER A 107 0.51 -20.75 9.72
C SER A 107 -0.46 -21.21 8.65
N LEU A 108 -1.74 -20.83 8.77
CA LEU A 108 -2.70 -21.00 7.68
C LEU A 108 -1.96 -20.51 6.45
N TYR A 109 -1.54 -21.43 5.59
CA TYR A 109 -0.57 -21.13 4.54
C TYR A 109 -1.29 -20.18 3.60
N THR A 110 -1.09 -18.88 3.78
CA THR A 110 -1.79 -17.89 2.97
C THR A 110 -1.19 -18.01 1.57
N PRO A 111 -1.95 -18.49 0.58
CA PRO A 111 -1.43 -18.64 -0.76
C PRO A 111 -0.99 -17.25 -1.25
N LYS A 112 0.28 -17.15 -1.67
CA LYS A 112 0.83 -15.93 -2.27
C LYS A 112 0.98 -16.19 -3.76
N ILE A 113 0.21 -15.48 -4.56
CA ILE A 113 0.24 -15.57 -6.02
C ILE A 113 0.35 -14.15 -6.56
N ALA A 114 1.41 -13.87 -7.31
CA ALA A 114 1.62 -12.57 -7.94
C ALA A 114 2.59 -12.70 -9.11
N PHE A 115 2.33 -11.98 -10.19
CA PHE A 115 3.26 -11.86 -11.30
C PHE A 115 3.33 -10.43 -11.84
N TYR A 116 4.47 -10.12 -12.45
CA TYR A 116 4.70 -8.90 -13.22
C TYR A 116 5.69 -9.22 -14.33
N ALA A 117 5.30 -8.90 -15.56
CA ALA A 117 6.11 -9.12 -16.74
C ALA A 117 6.07 -7.91 -17.67
N GLY A 118 7.23 -7.57 -18.21
CA GLY A 118 7.40 -6.62 -19.31
C GLY A 118 7.44 -7.35 -20.67
N LEU A 119 7.52 -6.56 -21.73
CA LEU A 119 7.54 -7.06 -23.09
C LEU A 119 8.90 -6.78 -23.74
N ARG A 120 9.60 -7.81 -24.22
CA ARG A 120 10.86 -7.64 -24.96
C ARG A 120 10.64 -7.72 -26.47
N LYS A 121 9.82 -8.67 -26.91
CA LYS A 121 9.52 -8.88 -28.33
C LYS A 121 8.34 -8.02 -28.76
N GLN A 122 8.48 -7.39 -29.92
CA GLN A 122 7.36 -6.68 -30.52
C GLN A 122 6.32 -7.68 -31.02
N HIS A 123 5.05 -7.31 -30.90
CA HIS A 123 3.90 -8.09 -31.36
C HIS A 123 3.10 -7.25 -32.36
N GLU A 124 2.45 -7.90 -33.32
CA GLU A 124 1.61 -7.24 -34.32
C GLU A 124 0.41 -8.08 -34.74
N GLY A 125 -0.64 -7.40 -35.23
CA GLY A 125 -1.86 -8.07 -35.68
C GLY A 125 -2.79 -8.45 -34.53
N SER A 126 -3.41 -9.63 -34.61
CA SER A 126 -4.39 -10.09 -33.60
C SER A 126 -3.89 -11.36 -32.91
N GLU A 127 -2.95 -11.20 -31.97
CA GLU A 127 -2.36 -12.30 -31.21
C GLU A 127 -2.33 -12.05 -29.70
N ILE A 128 -2.13 -13.11 -28.92
CA ILE A 128 -1.90 -13.00 -27.46
C ILE A 128 -0.52 -12.38 -27.24
N LEU A 129 -0.46 -11.33 -26.42
CA LEU A 129 0.78 -10.67 -26.05
C LEU A 129 1.57 -11.54 -25.07
N LYS A 130 2.79 -11.91 -25.46
CA LYS A 130 3.69 -12.75 -24.66
C LYS A 130 4.70 -11.86 -23.94
N PHE A 131 4.32 -11.37 -22.76
CA PHE A 131 5.19 -10.57 -21.89
C PHE A 131 6.35 -11.44 -21.38
N ASP A 132 7.44 -11.48 -22.16
CA ASP A 132 8.56 -12.41 -22.03
C ASP A 132 9.72 -11.90 -21.17
N ASP A 133 9.53 -10.75 -20.51
CA ASP A 133 10.46 -10.16 -19.56
C ASP A 133 9.89 -10.22 -18.13
N VAL A 134 9.84 -11.44 -17.58
CA VAL A 134 9.28 -11.72 -16.26
C VAL A 134 10.18 -11.18 -15.15
N VAL A 135 9.62 -10.33 -14.29
CA VAL A 135 10.32 -9.74 -13.12
C VAL A 135 9.87 -10.43 -11.83
N THR A 136 8.57 -10.70 -11.71
CA THR A 136 7.97 -11.38 -10.56
C THR A 136 7.08 -12.51 -11.05
N ASN A 137 7.16 -13.68 -10.42
CA ASN A 137 6.28 -14.82 -10.72
C ASN A 137 6.13 -15.74 -9.49
N VAL A 138 5.61 -15.20 -8.40
CA VAL A 138 5.37 -15.96 -7.17
C VAL A 138 4.30 -17.03 -7.45
N GLY A 139 4.70 -18.30 -7.31
CA GLY A 139 3.87 -19.46 -7.62
C GLY A 139 4.04 -20.01 -9.04
N ASN A 140 4.74 -19.30 -9.94
CA ASN A 140 5.00 -19.71 -11.32
C ASN A 140 3.74 -20.01 -12.15
N TYR A 141 2.69 -19.21 -11.97
CA TYR A 141 1.40 -19.39 -12.65
C TYR A 141 1.22 -18.49 -13.87
N TYR A 142 2.15 -17.58 -14.13
CA TYR A 142 2.28 -16.89 -15.41
C TYR A 142 3.29 -17.61 -16.31
N GLU A 143 2.88 -17.94 -17.53
CA GLU A 143 3.70 -18.66 -18.52
C GLU A 143 4.09 -17.71 -19.68
N PRO A 144 5.33 -17.19 -19.71
CA PRO A 144 5.76 -16.20 -20.72
C PRO A 144 5.76 -16.75 -22.15
N SER A 145 5.89 -18.07 -22.32
CA SER A 145 5.84 -18.68 -23.67
C SER A 145 4.44 -18.60 -24.30
N THR A 146 3.39 -18.55 -23.47
CA THR A 146 1.99 -18.47 -23.92
C THR A 146 1.37 -17.10 -23.70
N GLY A 147 1.92 -16.27 -22.80
CA GLY A 147 1.37 -14.98 -22.41
C GLY A 147 0.21 -15.09 -21.40
N LYS A 148 -0.03 -16.27 -20.82
CA LYS A 148 -1.20 -16.55 -20.00
C LYS A 148 -0.84 -16.71 -18.53
N PHE A 149 -1.74 -16.24 -17.67
CA PHE A 149 -1.85 -16.64 -16.28
C PHE A 149 -2.88 -17.78 -16.17
N THR A 150 -2.54 -18.87 -15.49
CA THR A 150 -3.45 -19.99 -15.23
C THR A 150 -3.78 -20.06 -13.75
N CYS A 151 -5.05 -19.93 -13.41
CA CYS A 151 -5.51 -19.91 -12.03
C CYS A 151 -5.24 -21.26 -11.33
N PRO A 152 -4.49 -21.28 -10.22
CA PRO A 152 -4.20 -22.51 -9.48
C PRO A 152 -5.16 -22.75 -8.31
N LEU A 153 -5.90 -21.72 -7.91
CA LEU A 153 -6.68 -21.70 -6.69
C LEU A 153 -7.89 -20.76 -6.85
N PRO A 154 -9.12 -21.18 -6.49
CA PRO A 154 -10.28 -20.32 -6.57
C PRO A 154 -10.14 -19.08 -5.70
N GLY A 155 -10.60 -17.94 -6.19
CA GLY A 155 -10.51 -16.69 -5.44
C GLY A 155 -10.71 -15.45 -6.28
N ILE A 156 -10.52 -14.30 -5.61
CA ILE A 156 -10.58 -12.98 -6.24
C ILE A 156 -9.18 -12.52 -6.59
N TYR A 157 -8.97 -12.19 -7.86
CA TYR A 157 -7.70 -11.75 -8.42
C TYR A 157 -7.81 -10.34 -9.01
N PHE A 158 -6.73 -9.57 -8.87
CA PHE A 158 -6.55 -8.30 -9.56
C PHE A 158 -5.64 -8.50 -10.77
N PHE A 159 -5.96 -7.84 -11.88
CA PHE A 159 -5.10 -7.75 -13.04
C PHE A 159 -5.05 -6.31 -13.56
N THR A 160 -3.88 -5.89 -14.03
CA THR A 160 -3.72 -4.62 -14.76
C THR A 160 -2.70 -4.80 -15.87
N TYR A 161 -2.96 -4.13 -16.99
CA TYR A 161 -2.05 -4.07 -18.12
C TYR A 161 -1.91 -2.64 -18.61
N HIS A 162 -0.72 -2.38 -19.16
CA HIS A 162 -0.39 -1.13 -19.84
C HIS A 162 0.34 -1.50 -21.11
N VAL A 163 -0.23 -1.21 -22.27
CA VAL A 163 0.34 -1.62 -23.57
C VAL A 163 0.66 -0.37 -24.37
N LEU A 164 1.95 -0.14 -24.62
CA LEU A 164 2.43 0.90 -25.51
C LEU A 164 2.23 0.44 -26.95
N MET A 165 1.29 1.10 -27.60
CA MET A 165 0.84 0.80 -28.94
C MET A 165 1.37 1.84 -29.92
N ARG A 166 1.63 1.39 -31.14
CA ARG A 166 1.86 2.27 -32.27
C ARG A 166 0.79 2.00 -33.32
N GLY A 167 -0.04 3.01 -33.54
CA GLY A 167 -1.07 3.02 -34.57
C GLY A 167 -0.50 3.00 -35.97
N GLY A 168 -1.31 2.54 -36.92
CA GLY A 168 -1.09 2.79 -38.34
C GLY A 168 -2.32 3.41 -38.98
N ASP A 169 -2.11 4.36 -39.90
CA ASP A 169 -3.07 4.93 -40.86
C ASP A 169 -4.51 5.10 -40.35
N GLY A 170 -4.69 5.65 -39.14
CA GLY A 170 -6.01 5.93 -38.55
C GLY A 170 -6.81 4.71 -38.09
N THR A 171 -6.23 3.50 -38.07
CA THR A 171 -6.92 2.30 -37.56
C THR A 171 -6.86 2.25 -36.03
N SER A 172 -8.02 2.10 -35.40
CA SER A 172 -8.12 1.81 -33.97
C SER A 172 -7.41 0.51 -33.61
N MET A 173 -6.82 0.47 -32.42
CA MET A 173 -6.18 -0.70 -31.84
C MET A 173 -6.77 -0.98 -30.47
N TRP A 174 -6.88 -2.26 -30.12
CA TRP A 174 -7.39 -2.68 -28.82
C TRP A 174 -6.42 -3.59 -28.10
N ALA A 175 -6.31 -3.43 -26.79
CA ALA A 175 -5.80 -4.45 -25.88
C ALA A 175 -6.97 -4.99 -25.07
N ASP A 176 -7.23 -6.28 -25.20
CA ASP A 176 -8.30 -6.96 -24.51
C ASP A 176 -7.74 -7.92 -23.47
N LEU A 177 -8.09 -7.71 -22.20
CA LEU A 177 -7.90 -8.74 -21.20
C LEU A 177 -9.03 -9.76 -21.30
N LYS A 178 -8.67 -11.01 -21.55
CA LYS A 178 -9.59 -12.12 -21.75
C LYS A 178 -9.48 -13.13 -20.62
N LYS A 179 -10.64 -13.64 -20.16
CA LYS A 179 -10.79 -14.83 -19.31
C LYS A 179 -11.36 -15.95 -20.18
N ASN A 180 -10.64 -17.06 -20.36
CA ASN A 180 -11.06 -18.20 -21.18
C ASN A 180 -11.55 -17.79 -22.58
N GLY A 181 -10.86 -16.85 -23.23
CA GLY A 181 -11.21 -16.32 -24.54
C GLY A 181 -12.30 -15.24 -24.58
N LEU A 182 -12.98 -14.96 -23.45
CA LEU A 182 -14.00 -13.92 -23.35
C LEU A 182 -13.40 -12.60 -22.83
N VAL A 183 -13.67 -11.49 -23.52
CA VAL A 183 -13.22 -10.15 -23.09
C VAL A 183 -13.87 -9.77 -21.76
N ARG A 184 -13.06 -9.38 -20.79
CA ARG A 184 -13.50 -8.90 -19.47
C ARG A 184 -13.17 -7.44 -19.23
N ALA A 185 -12.12 -6.93 -19.87
CA ALA A 185 -11.78 -5.52 -19.92
C ALA A 185 -11.09 -5.22 -21.26
N SER A 186 -11.40 -4.06 -21.85
CA SER A 186 -10.84 -3.62 -23.12
C SER A 186 -10.35 -2.18 -22.99
N ALA A 187 -9.28 -1.84 -23.68
CA ALA A 187 -8.82 -0.48 -23.85
C ALA A 187 -8.55 -0.23 -25.33
N ILE A 188 -9.05 0.90 -25.82
CA ILE A 188 -8.83 1.36 -27.19
C ILE A 188 -7.75 2.45 -27.19
N ALA A 189 -6.86 2.38 -28.16
CA ALA A 189 -5.95 3.45 -28.53
C ALA A 189 -6.20 3.77 -30.01
N GLN A 190 -6.37 5.06 -30.32
CA GLN A 190 -6.57 5.51 -31.70
C GLN A 190 -5.86 6.84 -31.88
N ASP A 191 -4.92 6.86 -32.82
CA ASP A 191 -4.30 8.09 -33.29
C ASP A 191 -4.43 8.16 -34.82
N ALA A 192 -4.59 9.37 -35.35
CA ALA A 192 -4.73 9.60 -36.78
C ALA A 192 -3.39 9.40 -37.51
N ASP A 193 -2.29 9.59 -36.79
CA ASP A 193 -0.92 9.47 -37.30
C ASP A 193 -0.22 8.22 -36.71
N GLN A 194 0.97 7.90 -37.22
CA GLN A 194 1.82 6.75 -36.80
C GLN A 194 2.47 6.94 -35.42
N ASN A 195 1.74 7.55 -34.48
CA ASN A 195 2.13 7.94 -33.14
C ASN A 195 1.96 6.80 -32.13
N TYR A 196 2.49 7.05 -30.95
CA TYR A 196 2.44 6.14 -29.81
C TYR A 196 1.36 6.55 -28.81
N ASP A 197 0.55 5.58 -28.40
CA ASP A 197 -0.48 5.77 -27.37
C ASP A 197 -0.59 4.51 -26.49
N TYR A 198 -1.27 4.62 -25.34
CA TYR A 198 -1.45 3.54 -24.38
C TYR A 198 -2.87 3.00 -24.37
N ALA A 199 -2.99 1.68 -24.58
CA ALA A 199 -4.18 0.94 -24.18
C ALA A 199 -3.92 0.31 -22.80
N SER A 200 -4.56 0.85 -21.77
CA SER A 200 -4.41 0.39 -20.39
C SER A 200 -5.76 0.16 -19.74
N ASN A 201 -5.90 -0.93 -19.00
CA ASN A 201 -7.08 -1.18 -18.16
C ASN A 201 -6.72 -2.10 -16.99
N SER A 202 -7.63 -2.19 -16.02
CA SER A 202 -7.53 -3.08 -14.87
C SER A 202 -8.87 -3.74 -14.57
N VAL A 203 -8.83 -4.89 -13.91
CA VAL A 203 -10.04 -5.66 -13.58
C VAL A 203 -9.83 -6.49 -12.32
N ILE A 204 -10.91 -6.67 -11.55
CA ILE A 204 -10.99 -7.64 -10.47
C ILE A 204 -11.90 -8.77 -10.94
N LEU A 205 -11.42 -10.01 -10.90
CA LEU A 205 -12.14 -11.19 -11.38
C LEU A 205 -12.13 -12.29 -10.33
N HIS A 206 -13.28 -12.96 -10.18
CA HIS A 206 -13.30 -14.30 -9.62
C HIS A 206 -12.80 -15.30 -10.68
N LEU A 207 -11.91 -16.19 -10.27
CA LEU A 207 -11.34 -17.25 -11.10
C LEU A 207 -11.52 -18.60 -10.40
N ASP A 208 -11.81 -19.63 -11.18
CA ASP A 208 -11.77 -21.03 -10.79
C ASP A 208 -10.44 -21.68 -11.21
N VAL A 209 -10.09 -22.82 -10.62
CA VAL A 209 -8.88 -23.56 -11.01
C VAL A 209 -8.91 -23.89 -12.50
N GLY A 210 -7.82 -23.56 -13.20
CA GLY A 210 -7.67 -23.77 -14.64
C GLY A 210 -8.13 -22.61 -15.51
N ASP A 211 -8.81 -21.60 -14.97
CA ASP A 211 -9.14 -20.39 -15.72
C ASP A 211 -7.87 -19.71 -16.24
N GLU A 212 -7.87 -19.35 -17.52
CA GLU A 212 -6.77 -18.67 -18.18
C GLU A 212 -7.09 -17.18 -18.35
N VAL A 213 -6.15 -16.32 -17.95
CA VAL A 213 -6.22 -14.87 -18.18
C VAL A 213 -5.05 -14.41 -19.04
N CYS A 214 -5.32 -13.66 -20.10
CA CYS A 214 -4.30 -13.11 -20.98
C CYS A 214 -4.69 -11.74 -21.54
N VAL A 215 -3.73 -11.03 -22.13
CA VAL A 215 -3.99 -9.83 -22.92
C VAL A 215 -3.82 -10.18 -24.39
N GLN A 216 -4.84 -9.90 -25.20
CA GLN A 216 -4.82 -10.09 -26.63
C GLN A 216 -4.86 -8.74 -27.33
N LEU A 217 -3.98 -8.58 -28.31
CA LEU A 217 -4.01 -7.45 -29.24
C LEU A 217 -5.12 -7.66 -30.26
N ASP A 218 -5.82 -6.60 -30.62
CA ASP A 218 -6.63 -6.55 -31.82
C ASP A 218 -6.19 -5.34 -32.66
N GLY A 219 -5.35 -5.61 -33.66
CA GLY A 219 -4.81 -4.60 -34.56
C GLY A 219 -3.57 -3.85 -34.06
N GLY A 220 -2.81 -3.33 -35.02
CA GLY A 220 -1.62 -2.50 -34.83
C GLY A 220 -0.39 -3.21 -34.27
N LYS A 221 0.55 -2.43 -33.69
CA LYS A 221 1.86 -2.91 -33.21
C LYS A 221 2.11 -2.54 -31.76
N VAL A 222 2.73 -3.45 -31.01
CA VAL A 222 3.05 -3.24 -29.59
C VAL A 222 4.54 -3.21 -29.36
N HIS A 223 4.97 -2.30 -28.48
CA HIS A 223 6.38 -2.06 -28.19
C HIS A 223 6.73 -2.22 -26.71
N GLY A 224 7.84 -2.90 -26.45
CA GLY A 224 8.47 -3.00 -25.12
C GLY A 224 9.31 -1.79 -24.71
N GLY A 225 9.72 -0.98 -25.69
CA GLY A 225 10.75 0.04 -25.53
C GLY A 225 12.14 -0.54 -25.25
N ASN A 226 13.10 0.31 -24.93
CA ASN A 226 14.51 -0.06 -24.71
C ASN A 226 14.77 -0.83 -23.40
N THR A 227 13.90 -0.69 -22.40
CA THR A 227 14.01 -1.36 -21.08
C THR A 227 13.05 -2.53 -20.93
N ASN A 228 12.25 -2.83 -21.96
CA ASN A 228 11.16 -3.82 -21.95
C ASN A 228 10.01 -3.47 -20.97
N LYS A 229 9.98 -2.26 -20.39
CA LYS A 229 9.02 -1.88 -19.34
C LYS A 229 7.91 -0.94 -19.79
N TYR A 230 7.86 -0.59 -21.07
CA TYR A 230 6.78 0.26 -21.58
C TYR A 230 5.47 -0.53 -21.71
N SER A 231 5.52 -1.78 -22.16
CA SER A 231 4.37 -2.67 -22.18
C SER A 231 4.48 -3.70 -21.05
N THR A 232 3.46 -3.78 -20.20
CA THR A 232 3.48 -4.58 -18.98
C THR A 232 2.15 -5.26 -18.70
N PHE A 233 2.22 -6.41 -18.03
CA PHE A 233 1.08 -7.12 -17.48
C PHE A 233 1.40 -7.62 -16.08
N SER A 234 0.46 -7.45 -15.16
CA SER A 234 0.59 -7.91 -13.78
C SER A 234 -0.74 -8.36 -13.21
N GLY A 235 -0.65 -9.19 -12.19
CA GLY A 235 -1.80 -9.58 -11.39
C GLY A 235 -1.39 -10.32 -10.13
N PHE A 236 -2.33 -10.42 -9.20
CA PHE A 236 -2.12 -11.09 -7.92
C PHE A 236 -3.44 -11.56 -7.31
N LEU A 237 -3.36 -12.58 -6.45
CA LEU A 237 -4.47 -13.02 -5.60
C LEU A 237 -4.74 -11.97 -4.52
N ILE A 238 -5.99 -11.50 -4.44
CA ILE A 238 -6.44 -10.63 -3.35
C ILE A 238 -6.80 -11.48 -2.13
N TYR A 239 -7.69 -12.46 -2.32
CA TYR A 239 -8.04 -13.45 -1.30
C TYR A 239 -8.57 -14.73 -1.96
N PRO A 240 -8.22 -15.91 -1.41
CA PRO A 240 -8.81 -17.17 -1.84
C PRO A 240 -10.28 -17.27 -1.37
N ASP A 241 -11.04 -18.14 -2.02
CA ASP A 241 -12.39 -18.53 -1.58
C ASP A 241 -12.39 -19.30 -0.24
#